data_AF-A0A917XVF5-F1
#
_entry.id   AF-A0A917XVF5-F1
#
_cell.length_a   1.000
_cell.length_b   1.000
_cell.length_c   1.000
_cell.angle_alpha   90.00
_cell.angle_beta   90.00
_cell.angle_gamma   90.00
#
_symmetry.space_group_name_H-M   'P 1'
#
loop_
_entity.id
_entity.type
_entity.pdbx_description
1 polymer ?
#
loop_
_entity_poly.entity_id
_entity_poly.type
_entity_poly.pdbx_seq_one_letter_code
_entity_poly.pdbx_strand_id
1 'polypeptide(L)'
;MNNYLKLVNFELGRFIKIYFILAGITIASQLIATVLVANNYMKLFNEEIYTNGMTTEQFVETHGEFSLLHVQYSQLFDFPIIFAAATLIIYSFFIWYRDWLGKNTFIYRLLMLPTARINIYLAKASAIFLMVLGLVALQVILLNVESNILKWMVPANLRVDLGIMEFIGNAVGGFSVGLIIPTSFIEFLIHYGVGFMVVFILFTAILFERSYRFKGIAYGIGYAIIAFVVFFAPFVVEMILGKSYLYPIELFILEVLLWVVVTGVSIWVSNYLLNKKVTV
;
A
#
# COMPACT_ATOMS: atom_id res chain seq x y z
N MET A 1 -29.37 2.74 -9.53
CA MET A 1 -27.98 2.95 -9.07
C MET A 1 -27.79 2.20 -7.76
N ASN A 2 -27.00 1.13 -7.75
CA ASN A 2 -26.94 0.18 -6.62
C ASN A 2 -26.60 0.89 -5.31
N ASN A 3 -27.37 0.62 -4.25
CA ASN A 3 -27.19 1.22 -2.92
C ASN A 3 -25.75 1.03 -2.38
N TYR A 4 -25.09 -0.06 -2.79
CA TYR A 4 -23.69 -0.34 -2.45
C TYR A 4 -22.68 0.71 -2.98
N LEU A 5 -22.77 1.11 -4.26
CA LEU A 5 -21.83 2.09 -4.82
C LEU A 5 -21.98 3.47 -4.16
N LYS A 6 -23.19 3.83 -3.74
CA LYS A 6 -23.43 5.03 -2.95
C LYS A 6 -22.74 4.97 -1.59
N LEU A 7 -22.73 3.81 -0.93
CA LEU A 7 -22.01 3.59 0.33
C LEU A 7 -20.50 3.72 0.14
N VAL A 8 -19.94 3.12 -0.93
CA VAL A 8 -18.51 3.26 -1.24
C VAL A 8 -18.15 4.72 -1.48
N ASN A 9 -18.90 5.42 -2.34
CA ASN A 9 -18.67 6.85 -2.61
C ASN A 9 -18.80 7.71 -1.35
N PHE A 10 -19.75 7.37 -0.48
CA PHE A 10 -19.92 8.04 0.80
C PHE A 10 -18.68 7.87 1.69
N GLU A 11 -18.14 6.65 1.81
CA GLU A 11 -16.92 6.41 2.59
C GLU A 11 -15.69 7.10 1.99
N LEU A 12 -15.53 7.07 0.65
CA LEU A 12 -14.47 7.81 -0.04
C LEU A 12 -14.56 9.32 0.21
N GLY A 13 -15.75 9.90 0.04
CA GLY A 13 -15.98 11.34 0.22
C GLY A 13 -15.64 11.83 1.63
N ARG A 14 -15.62 10.95 2.64
CA ARG A 14 -15.27 11.30 4.01
C ARG A 14 -13.77 11.40 4.26
N PHE A 15 -12.92 10.83 3.40
CA PHE A 15 -11.46 10.92 3.50
C PHE A 15 -10.82 11.67 2.32
N ILE A 16 -11.61 11.96 1.28
CA ILE A 16 -11.11 12.49 0.00
C ILE A 16 -10.24 13.75 0.13
N LYS A 17 -10.55 14.65 1.07
CA LYS A 17 -9.76 15.86 1.30
C LYS A 17 -8.35 15.54 1.79
N ILE A 18 -8.24 14.66 2.79
CA ILE A 18 -6.96 14.21 3.34
C ILE A 18 -6.22 13.41 2.27
N TYR A 19 -6.92 12.56 1.53
CA TYR A 19 -6.37 11.79 0.43
C TYR A 19 -5.73 12.68 -0.66
N PHE A 20 -6.40 13.75 -1.10
CA PHE A 20 -5.84 14.68 -2.06
C PHE A 20 -4.64 15.47 -1.51
N ILE A 21 -4.64 15.81 -0.22
CA ILE A 21 -3.48 16.43 0.43
C ILE A 21 -2.29 15.47 0.43
N LEU A 22 -2.50 14.19 0.78
CA LEU A 22 -1.45 13.16 0.74
C LEU A 22 -0.90 12.99 -0.68
N ALA A 23 -1.79 12.88 -1.68
CA ALA A 23 -1.41 12.79 -3.08
C ALA A 23 -0.61 14.03 -3.53
N GLY A 24 -1.07 15.24 -3.18
CA GLY A 24 -0.41 16.49 -3.53
C GLY A 24 0.98 16.62 -2.90
N ILE A 25 1.14 16.27 -1.61
CA ILE A 25 2.43 16.24 -0.93
C ILE A 25 3.37 15.25 -1.61
N THR A 26 2.86 14.07 -1.98
CA THR A 26 3.65 13.04 -2.65
C THR A 26 4.16 13.50 -4.01
N ILE A 27 3.26 14.05 -4.85
CA ILE A 27 3.61 14.63 -6.14
C ILE A 27 4.66 15.72 -5.97
N ALA A 28 4.41 16.71 -5.10
CA ALA A 28 5.32 17.84 -4.92
C ALA A 28 6.70 17.38 -4.44
N SER A 29 6.74 16.50 -3.45
CA SER A 29 7.99 16.03 -2.83
C SER A 29 8.84 15.23 -3.81
N GLN A 30 8.25 14.29 -4.57
CA GLN A 30 9.01 13.47 -5.53
C GLN A 30 9.49 14.28 -6.74
N LEU A 31 8.68 15.21 -7.24
CA LEU A 31 9.10 16.13 -8.32
C LEU A 31 10.25 17.05 -7.85
N ILE A 32 10.14 17.62 -6.64
CA ILE A 32 11.22 18.41 -6.06
C ILE A 32 12.48 17.56 -5.88
N ALA A 33 12.36 16.32 -5.39
CA ALA A 33 13.49 15.41 -5.24
C ALA A 33 14.18 15.18 -6.59
N THR A 34 13.41 14.89 -7.65
CA THR A 34 13.93 14.67 -9.00
C THR A 34 14.73 15.86 -9.50
N VAL A 35 14.17 17.07 -9.38
CA VAL A 35 14.82 18.30 -9.83
C VAL A 35 16.07 18.61 -9.01
N LEU A 36 16.02 18.49 -7.68
CA LEU A 36 17.16 18.78 -6.81
C LEU A 36 18.32 17.82 -7.05
N VAL A 37 18.04 16.51 -7.14
CA VAL A 37 19.07 15.50 -7.35
C VAL A 37 19.71 15.64 -8.73
N ALA A 38 18.91 15.88 -9.78
CA ALA A 38 19.43 16.12 -11.12
C ALA A 38 20.27 17.41 -11.21
N ASN A 39 19.82 18.50 -10.57
CA ASN A 39 20.59 19.76 -10.52
C ASN A 39 21.91 19.60 -9.77
N ASN A 40 21.92 18.86 -8.66
CA ASN A 40 23.15 18.59 -7.91
C ASN A 40 24.15 17.78 -8.75
N TYR A 41 23.67 16.78 -9.50
CA TYR A 41 24.51 16.02 -10.43
C TYR A 41 25.09 16.92 -11.54
N MET A 42 24.26 17.74 -12.19
CA MET A 42 24.72 18.66 -13.23
C MET A 42 25.67 19.74 -12.70
N LYS A 43 25.49 20.20 -11.46
CA LYS A 43 26.40 21.13 -10.81
C LYS A 43 27.77 20.48 -10.60
N LEU A 44 27.80 19.25 -10.09
CA LEU A 44 29.03 18.48 -9.92
C LEU A 44 29.74 18.27 -11.25
N PHE A 45 29.00 17.88 -12.30
CA PHE A 45 29.54 17.75 -13.65
C PHE A 45 30.18 19.05 -14.16
N ASN A 46 29.47 20.17 -14.07
CA ASN A 46 30.01 21.46 -14.53
C ASN A 46 31.26 21.88 -13.74
N GLU A 47 31.30 21.62 -12.42
CA GLU A 47 32.45 21.95 -11.59
C GLU A 47 33.70 21.15 -12.02
N GLU A 48 33.55 19.83 -12.20
CA GLU A 48 34.67 18.96 -12.59
C GLU A 48 35.19 19.23 -14.02
N ILE A 49 34.30 19.50 -14.97
CA ILE A 49 34.70 19.78 -16.36
C ILE A 49 35.34 21.17 -16.48
N TYR A 50 34.68 22.21 -15.97
CA TYR A 50 35.11 23.60 -16.21
C TYR A 50 36.15 24.11 -15.23
N THR A 51 36.20 23.56 -14.00
CA THR A 51 37.15 23.99 -12.96
C THR A 51 38.35 23.07 -12.87
N ASN A 52 38.10 21.75 -12.85
CA ASN A 52 39.16 20.75 -12.66
C ASN A 52 39.72 20.21 -13.99
N GLY A 53 39.14 20.62 -15.13
CA GLY A 53 39.61 20.26 -16.47
C GLY A 53 39.42 18.78 -16.81
N MET A 54 38.51 18.09 -16.12
CA MET A 54 38.20 16.69 -16.37
C MET A 54 37.52 16.54 -17.75
N THR A 55 37.73 15.41 -18.41
CA THR A 55 36.98 15.05 -19.63
C THR A 55 35.63 14.41 -19.28
N THR A 56 34.69 14.42 -20.23
CA THR A 56 33.36 13.83 -20.02
C THR A 56 33.42 12.33 -19.76
N GLU A 57 34.30 11.61 -20.46
CA GLU A 57 34.49 10.16 -20.27
C GLU A 57 35.04 9.85 -18.89
N GLN A 58 36.04 10.61 -18.42
CA GLN A 58 36.62 10.44 -17.08
C GLN A 58 35.61 10.72 -15.96
N PHE A 59 34.71 11.69 -16.16
CA PHE A 59 33.65 11.98 -15.19
C PHE A 59 32.68 10.79 -15.05
N VAL A 60 32.23 10.23 -16.16
CA VAL A 60 31.33 9.07 -16.16
C VAL A 60 32.01 7.83 -15.57
N GLU A 61 33.29 7.61 -15.84
CA GLU A 61 34.06 6.51 -15.25
C GLU A 61 34.20 6.66 -13.72
N THR A 62 34.35 7.89 -13.22
CA THR A 62 34.61 8.16 -11.80
C THR A 62 33.32 8.25 -10.97
N HIS A 63 32.29 8.91 -11.50
CA HIS A 63 31.05 9.22 -10.76
C HIS A 63 29.84 8.39 -11.20
N GLY A 64 29.95 7.67 -12.32
CA GLY A 64 28.85 6.91 -12.90
C GLY A 64 27.85 7.77 -13.68
N GLU A 65 27.03 7.07 -14.47
CA GLU A 65 25.95 7.67 -15.23
C GLU A 65 24.73 7.97 -14.34
N PHE A 66 24.07 9.11 -14.58
CA PHE A 66 22.89 9.48 -13.81
C PHE A 66 21.67 8.63 -14.21
N SER A 67 20.85 8.27 -13.23
CA SER A 67 19.65 7.46 -13.48
C SER A 67 18.58 7.74 -12.42
N LEU A 68 17.36 7.29 -12.68
CA LEU A 68 16.25 7.45 -11.73
C LEU A 68 16.53 6.80 -10.36
N LEU A 69 17.40 5.78 -10.31
CA LEU A 69 17.83 5.14 -9.05
C LEU A 69 18.48 6.14 -8.10
N HIS A 70 19.25 7.11 -8.61
CA HIS A 70 19.85 8.17 -7.79
C HIS A 70 18.80 9.04 -7.11
N VAL A 71 17.66 9.26 -7.78
CA VAL A 71 16.53 10.03 -7.23
C VAL A 71 15.82 9.22 -6.14
N GLN A 72 15.64 7.92 -6.36
CA GLN A 72 14.96 7.03 -5.40
C GLN A 72 15.65 7.03 -4.03
N TYR A 73 16.98 7.00 -3.98
CA TYR A 73 17.72 7.02 -2.71
C TYR A 73 17.62 8.35 -1.94
N SER A 74 16.98 9.37 -2.52
CA SER A 74 16.68 10.61 -1.80
C SER A 74 15.57 10.39 -0.77
N GLN A 75 15.80 10.84 0.46
CA GLN A 75 14.78 10.79 1.52
C GLN A 75 13.50 11.55 1.14
N LEU A 76 13.60 12.60 0.32
CA LEU A 76 12.44 13.36 -0.16
C LEU A 76 11.57 12.55 -1.14
N PHE A 77 12.10 11.49 -1.71
CA PHE A 77 11.38 10.60 -2.61
C PHE A 77 10.58 9.55 -1.82
N ASP A 78 11.23 8.80 -0.92
CA ASP A 78 10.60 7.69 -0.19
C ASP A 78 9.68 8.13 0.95
N PHE A 79 10.03 9.20 1.67
CA PHE A 79 9.29 9.68 2.84
C PHE A 79 7.77 9.90 2.59
N PRO A 80 7.33 10.64 1.56
CA PRO A 80 5.91 10.86 1.32
C PRO A 80 5.15 9.56 1.02
N ILE A 81 5.79 8.59 0.38
CA ILE A 81 5.19 7.29 0.06
C ILE A 81 4.92 6.52 1.35
N ILE A 82 5.93 6.40 2.22
CA ILE A 82 5.81 5.77 3.54
C ILE A 82 4.73 6.47 4.36
N PHE A 83 4.73 7.81 4.36
CA PHE A 83 3.77 8.61 5.10
C PHE A 83 2.33 8.38 4.61
N ALA A 84 2.11 8.31 3.29
CA ALA A 84 0.81 8.02 2.72
C ALA A 84 0.35 6.58 3.05
N ALA A 85 1.23 5.59 2.94
CA ALA A 85 0.94 4.20 3.30
C ALA A 85 0.57 4.06 4.80
N ALA A 86 1.38 4.64 5.69
CA ALA A 86 1.12 4.65 7.13
C ALA A 86 -0.22 5.34 7.45
N THR A 87 -0.53 6.45 6.78
CA THR A 87 -1.80 7.16 6.98
C THR A 87 -2.99 6.30 6.57
N LEU A 88 -2.91 5.54 5.47
CA LEU A 88 -3.98 4.63 5.05
C LEU A 88 -4.16 3.44 6.00
N ILE A 89 -3.07 2.89 6.54
CA ILE A 89 -3.12 1.84 7.57
C ILE A 89 -3.82 2.37 8.83
N ILE A 90 -3.45 3.56 9.31
CA ILE A 90 -4.12 4.18 10.45
C ILE A 90 -5.60 4.43 10.12
N TYR A 91 -5.89 4.89 8.91
CA TYR A 91 -7.25 5.15 8.47
C TYR A 91 -8.12 3.89 8.39
N SER A 92 -7.55 2.70 8.11
CA SER A 92 -8.31 1.44 8.13
C SER A 92 -8.86 1.10 9.51
N PHE A 93 -8.20 1.54 10.59
CA PHE A 93 -8.80 1.51 11.93
C PHE A 93 -9.85 2.61 12.06
N PHE A 94 -9.46 3.86 11.76
CA PHE A 94 -10.28 5.04 12.02
C PHE A 94 -11.64 5.04 11.30
N ILE A 95 -11.74 4.43 10.12
CA ILE A 95 -12.97 4.31 9.34
C ILE A 95 -14.10 3.60 10.12
N TRP A 96 -13.75 2.70 11.03
CA TRP A 96 -14.70 2.08 11.94
C TRP A 96 -14.90 2.95 13.18
N TYR A 97 -13.84 3.25 13.93
CA TYR A 97 -13.95 3.96 15.21
C TYR A 97 -14.73 5.27 15.09
N ARG A 98 -14.52 6.04 14.02
CA ARG A 98 -15.22 7.31 13.79
C ARG A 98 -16.75 7.16 13.76
N ASP A 99 -17.26 6.07 13.20
CA ASP A 99 -18.72 5.88 13.09
C ASP A 99 -19.36 5.49 14.44
N TRP A 100 -18.55 5.03 15.39
CA TRP A 100 -18.96 4.72 16.77
C TRP A 100 -18.77 5.91 17.72
N LEU A 101 -18.07 6.98 17.32
CA LEU A 101 -17.84 8.16 18.16
C LEU A 101 -19.06 9.09 18.15
N GLY A 102 -19.63 9.36 19.33
CA GLY A 102 -20.66 10.38 19.56
C GLY A 102 -21.90 9.89 20.35
N LYS A 103 -22.69 10.83 20.88
CA LYS A 103 -23.93 10.54 21.65
C LYS A 103 -25.06 9.95 20.78
N ASN A 104 -25.08 10.26 19.48
CA ASN A 104 -25.96 9.67 18.46
C ASN A 104 -25.08 8.95 17.42
N THR A 105 -24.65 7.72 17.70
CA THR A 105 -23.64 7.06 16.87
C THR A 105 -24.13 6.93 15.41
N PHE A 106 -23.26 7.34 14.48
CA PHE A 106 -23.59 7.36 13.05
C PHE A 106 -23.86 5.94 12.52
N ILE A 107 -23.19 4.94 13.11
CA ILE A 107 -23.35 3.53 12.77
C ILE A 107 -24.79 3.02 12.91
N TYR A 108 -25.58 3.47 13.89
CA TYR A 108 -26.96 3.02 14.01
C TYR A 108 -27.80 3.47 12.82
N ARG A 109 -27.57 4.68 12.30
CA ARG A 109 -28.22 5.17 11.08
C ARG A 109 -27.81 4.37 9.85
N LEU A 110 -26.51 4.05 9.73
CA LEU A 110 -26.01 3.16 8.67
C LEU A 110 -26.68 1.78 8.72
N LEU A 111 -26.78 1.18 9.91
CA LEU A 111 -27.33 -0.16 10.11
C LEU A 111 -28.86 -0.23 9.91
N MET A 112 -29.55 0.91 9.99
CA MET A 112 -30.98 1.05 9.70
C MET A 112 -31.29 1.31 8.21
N LEU A 113 -30.28 1.52 7.36
CA LEU A 113 -30.51 1.66 5.92
C LEU A 113 -31.16 0.39 5.35
N PRO A 114 -32.05 0.51 4.35
CA PRO A 114 -32.69 -0.63 3.69
C PRO A 114 -31.70 -1.35 2.74
N THR A 115 -30.60 -1.83 3.31
CA THR A 115 -29.50 -2.54 2.65
C THR A 115 -28.99 -3.63 3.58
N ALA A 116 -28.47 -4.73 3.01
CA ALA A 116 -27.84 -5.75 3.82
C ALA A 116 -26.68 -5.16 4.63
N ARG A 117 -26.61 -5.44 5.95
CA ARG A 117 -25.61 -4.86 6.86
C ARG A 117 -24.17 -5.16 6.41
N ILE A 118 -23.96 -6.30 5.76
CA ILE A 118 -22.67 -6.68 5.17
C ILE A 118 -22.19 -5.70 4.09
N ASN A 119 -23.10 -4.99 3.40
CA ASN A 119 -22.73 -3.99 2.40
C ASN A 119 -22.00 -2.80 3.01
N ILE A 120 -22.26 -2.47 4.29
CA ILE A 120 -21.54 -1.40 5.00
C ILE A 120 -20.10 -1.83 5.23
N TYR A 121 -19.90 -3.07 5.66
CA TYR A 121 -18.58 -3.66 5.87
C TYR A 121 -17.78 -3.74 4.57
N LEU A 122 -18.38 -4.28 3.51
CA LEU A 122 -17.75 -4.37 2.19
C LEU A 122 -17.50 -2.99 1.58
N ALA A 123 -18.38 -2.01 1.79
CA ALA A 123 -18.17 -0.66 1.27
C ALA A 123 -16.95 0.02 1.90
N LYS A 124 -16.73 -0.16 3.21
CA LYS A 124 -15.53 0.33 3.90
C LYS A 124 -14.27 -0.35 3.37
N ALA A 125 -14.30 -1.67 3.20
CA ALA A 125 -13.14 -2.42 2.73
C ALA A 125 -12.77 -1.99 1.30
N SER A 126 -13.76 -1.86 0.43
CA SER A 126 -13.57 -1.36 -0.93
C SER A 126 -13.11 0.08 -0.98
N ALA A 127 -13.56 0.96 -0.07
CA ALA A 127 -13.06 2.32 0.00
C ALA A 127 -11.56 2.35 0.32
N ILE A 128 -11.11 1.61 1.34
CA ILE A 128 -9.69 1.46 1.67
C ILE A 128 -8.91 0.93 0.47
N PHE A 129 -9.42 -0.13 -0.17
CA PHE A 129 -8.78 -0.77 -1.31
C PHE A 129 -8.62 0.19 -2.50
N LEU A 130 -9.67 0.94 -2.85
CA LEU A 130 -9.64 1.94 -3.92
C LEU A 130 -8.66 3.08 -3.63
N MET A 131 -8.55 3.51 -2.37
CA MET A 131 -7.57 4.53 -1.99
C MET A 131 -6.14 4.02 -2.08
N VAL A 132 -5.87 2.78 -1.65
CA VAL A 132 -4.56 2.16 -1.82
C VAL A 132 -4.21 2.05 -3.30
N LEU A 133 -5.07 1.44 -4.11
CA LEU A 133 -4.83 1.29 -5.55
C LEU A 133 -4.70 2.64 -6.27
N GLY A 134 -5.44 3.66 -5.83
CA GLY A 134 -5.34 5.01 -6.37
C GLY A 134 -3.96 5.64 -6.15
N LEU A 135 -3.34 5.45 -4.98
CA LEU A 135 -1.98 5.94 -4.73
C LEU A 135 -0.93 5.16 -5.52
N VAL A 136 -1.13 3.86 -5.68
CA VAL A 136 -0.25 2.99 -6.47
C VAL A 136 -0.29 3.39 -7.94
N ALA A 137 -1.48 3.63 -8.48
CA ALA A 137 -1.65 4.16 -9.84
C ALA A 137 -0.98 5.54 -10.00
N LEU A 138 -1.12 6.41 -8.99
CA LEU A 138 -0.43 7.71 -8.97
C LEU A 138 1.09 7.55 -8.99
N GLN A 139 1.66 6.59 -8.25
CA GLN A 139 3.10 6.31 -8.28
C GLN A 139 3.57 5.86 -9.67
N VAL A 140 2.84 4.97 -10.34
CA VAL A 140 3.18 4.56 -11.72
C VAL A 140 3.18 5.77 -12.67
N ILE A 141 2.20 6.68 -12.54
CA ILE A 141 2.15 7.89 -13.35
C ILE A 141 3.33 8.82 -13.04
N LEU A 142 3.67 9.00 -11.76
CA LEU A 142 4.77 9.88 -11.36
C LEU A 142 6.12 9.40 -11.87
N LEU A 143 6.42 8.10 -11.81
CA LEU A 143 7.66 7.56 -12.36
C LEU A 143 7.84 7.86 -13.85
N ASN A 144 6.76 7.83 -14.63
CA ASN A 144 6.79 8.23 -16.04
C ASN A 144 7.11 9.72 -16.20
N VAL A 145 6.49 10.57 -15.38
CA VAL A 145 6.72 12.02 -15.40
C VAL A 145 8.16 12.34 -15.01
N GLU A 146 8.67 11.73 -13.95
CA GLU A 146 10.02 11.94 -13.43
C GLU A 146 11.09 11.46 -14.41
N SER A 147 10.88 10.31 -15.06
CA SER A 147 11.76 9.84 -16.15
C SER A 147 11.85 10.87 -17.28
N ASN A 148 10.73 11.50 -17.65
CA ASN A 148 10.72 12.56 -18.68
C ASN A 148 11.42 13.84 -18.20
N ILE A 149 11.22 14.25 -16.95
CA ILE A 149 11.92 15.41 -16.37
C ILE A 149 13.43 15.17 -16.36
N LEU A 150 13.87 13.98 -15.96
CA LEU A 150 15.28 13.60 -15.98
C LEU A 150 15.88 13.76 -17.38
N LYS A 151 15.15 13.30 -18.41
CA LYS A 151 15.57 13.42 -19.81
C LYS A 151 15.68 14.86 -20.31
N TRP A 152 14.96 15.81 -19.70
CA TRP A 152 15.07 17.23 -20.01
C TRP A 152 16.23 17.91 -19.28
N MET A 153 16.59 17.43 -18.10
CA MET A 153 17.61 18.06 -17.25
C MET A 153 19.02 17.54 -17.50
N VAL A 154 19.18 16.24 -17.75
CA VAL A 154 20.48 15.60 -17.91
C VAL A 154 20.69 15.20 -19.38
N PRO A 155 21.81 15.57 -20.01
CA PRO A 155 22.15 15.13 -21.37
C PRO A 155 22.22 13.60 -21.54
N ALA A 156 21.95 13.10 -22.75
CA ALA A 156 21.91 11.67 -23.04
C ALA A 156 23.25 10.95 -22.83
N ASN A 157 24.38 11.66 -22.96
CA ASN A 157 25.72 11.12 -22.75
C ASN A 157 26.13 11.01 -21.27
N LEU A 158 25.29 11.49 -20.34
CA LEU A 158 25.56 11.48 -18.90
C LEU A 158 24.50 10.69 -18.13
N ARG A 159 23.61 9.97 -18.82
CA ARG A 159 22.48 9.30 -18.19
C ARG A 159 22.19 7.93 -18.75
N VAL A 160 21.64 7.07 -17.90
CA VAL A 160 20.99 5.81 -18.28
C VAL A 160 19.48 6.00 -18.23
N ASP A 161 18.85 5.84 -19.38
CA ASP A 161 17.39 5.82 -19.50
C ASP A 161 16.87 4.42 -19.14
N LEU A 162 16.59 4.22 -17.85
CA LEU A 162 16.00 2.96 -17.35
C LEU A 162 14.51 2.86 -17.72
N GLY A 163 14.09 1.69 -18.19
CA GLY A 163 12.67 1.36 -18.28
C GLY A 163 12.04 1.21 -16.90
N ILE A 164 10.72 1.38 -16.76
CA ILE A 164 10.04 1.30 -15.44
C ILE A 164 10.26 -0.07 -14.77
N MET A 165 10.14 -1.15 -15.53
CA MET A 165 10.34 -2.50 -14.99
C MET A 165 11.80 -2.75 -14.57
N GLU A 166 12.74 -2.18 -15.32
CA GLU A 166 14.17 -2.26 -15.00
C GLU A 166 14.51 -1.41 -13.78
N PHE A 167 13.91 -0.21 -13.66
CA PHE A 167 14.01 0.62 -12.46
C PHE A 167 13.47 -0.13 -11.24
N ILE A 168 12.27 -0.72 -11.33
CA ILE A 168 11.68 -1.48 -10.22
C ILE A 168 12.55 -2.70 -9.85
N GLY A 169 13.07 -3.43 -10.85
CA GLY A 169 13.93 -4.59 -10.62
C GLY A 169 15.30 -4.25 -10.00
N ASN A 170 15.85 -3.09 -10.34
CA ASN A 170 17.15 -2.62 -9.83
C ASN A 170 17.04 -1.74 -8.58
N ALA A 171 15.83 -1.36 -8.17
CA ALA A 171 15.51 -0.64 -6.95
C ALA A 171 15.72 -1.53 -5.70
N VAL A 172 16.97 -1.95 -5.47
CA VAL A 172 17.36 -2.82 -4.36
C VAL A 172 17.80 -1.95 -3.17
N GLY A 173 17.09 -2.10 -2.03
CA GLY A 173 17.35 -1.40 -0.77
C GLY A 173 16.29 -0.34 -0.41
N GLY A 174 15.97 -0.21 0.89
CA GLY A 174 15.01 0.78 1.43
C GLY A 174 13.53 0.36 1.40
N PHE A 175 12.61 1.28 1.72
CA PHE A 175 11.18 1.15 1.42
C PHE A 175 11.00 1.50 -0.06
N SER A 176 11.52 0.62 -0.93
CA SER A 176 11.64 0.89 -2.35
C SER A 176 10.27 0.87 -3.03
N VAL A 177 10.16 1.63 -4.12
CA VAL A 177 9.03 1.59 -5.05
C VAL A 177 8.68 0.15 -5.46
N GLY A 178 9.67 -0.75 -5.52
CA GLY A 178 9.48 -2.16 -5.84
C GLY A 178 8.72 -2.98 -4.79
N LEU A 179 8.58 -2.52 -3.54
CA LEU A 179 7.67 -3.16 -2.57
C LEU A 179 6.19 -2.83 -2.85
N ILE A 180 5.93 -1.72 -3.54
CA ILE A 180 4.59 -1.18 -3.74
C ILE A 180 4.12 -1.48 -5.16
N ILE A 181 4.95 -1.24 -6.16
CA ILE A 181 4.60 -1.46 -7.56
C ILE A 181 4.99 -2.89 -7.93
N PRO A 182 4.00 -3.79 -8.15
CA PRO A 182 4.29 -5.16 -8.52
C PRO A 182 4.78 -5.22 -9.96
N THR A 183 5.76 -6.08 -10.21
CA THR A 183 6.36 -6.29 -11.54
C THR A 183 5.49 -7.19 -12.42
N SER A 184 4.60 -7.98 -11.82
CA SER A 184 3.70 -8.89 -12.52
C SER A 184 2.29 -8.88 -11.95
N PHE A 185 1.32 -9.34 -12.74
CA PHE A 185 -0.06 -9.48 -12.28
C PHE A 185 -0.22 -10.49 -11.13
N ILE A 186 0.61 -11.54 -11.13
CA ILE A 186 0.61 -12.53 -10.04
C ILE A 186 1.11 -11.87 -8.75
N GLU A 187 2.21 -11.12 -8.83
CA GLU A 187 2.77 -10.39 -7.70
C GLU A 187 1.80 -9.32 -7.18
N PHE A 188 1.08 -8.64 -8.06
CA PHE A 188 -0.02 -7.73 -7.69
C PHE A 188 -1.07 -8.46 -6.85
N LEU A 189 -1.51 -9.63 -7.30
CA LEU A 189 -2.54 -10.40 -6.62
C LEU A 189 -2.05 -10.87 -5.24
N ILE A 190 -0.78 -11.22 -5.10
CA ILE A 190 -0.18 -11.64 -3.83
C ILE A 190 -0.10 -10.46 -2.87
N HIS A 191 0.62 -9.38 -3.22
CA HIS A 191 0.87 -8.26 -2.30
C HIS A 191 -0.43 -7.58 -1.88
N TYR A 192 -1.29 -7.25 -2.85
CA TYR A 192 -2.55 -6.55 -2.56
C TYR A 192 -3.64 -7.49 -2.05
N GLY A 193 -3.62 -8.76 -2.44
CA GLY A 193 -4.51 -9.78 -1.89
C GLY A 193 -4.25 -9.99 -0.40
N VAL A 194 -2.99 -10.22 -0.01
CA VAL A 194 -2.61 -10.36 1.40
C VAL A 194 -2.95 -9.08 2.17
N GLY A 195 -2.63 -7.91 1.64
CA GLY A 195 -3.03 -6.62 2.23
C GLY A 195 -4.53 -6.51 2.44
N PHE A 196 -5.34 -6.95 1.46
CA PHE A 196 -6.80 -6.96 1.57
C PHE A 196 -7.26 -7.92 2.67
N MET A 197 -6.74 -9.14 2.73
CA MET A 197 -7.03 -10.10 3.81
C MET A 197 -6.75 -9.50 5.20
N VAL A 198 -5.61 -8.83 5.38
CA VAL A 198 -5.27 -8.15 6.64
C VAL A 198 -6.32 -7.10 7.01
N VAL A 199 -6.84 -6.35 6.04
CA VAL A 199 -7.94 -5.39 6.27
C VAL A 199 -9.22 -6.11 6.74
N PHE A 200 -9.59 -7.26 6.17
CA PHE A 200 -10.74 -8.04 6.65
C PHE A 200 -10.55 -8.55 8.07
N ILE A 201 -9.36 -9.08 8.38
CA ILE A 201 -9.02 -9.56 9.74
C ILE A 201 -9.15 -8.41 10.74
N LEU A 202 -8.56 -7.25 10.42
CA LEU A 202 -8.61 -6.03 11.22
C LEU A 202 -10.05 -5.57 11.45
N PHE A 203 -10.86 -5.50 10.39
CA PHE A 203 -12.27 -5.12 10.52
C PHE A 203 -13.06 -6.11 11.38
N THR A 204 -12.80 -7.40 11.22
CA THR A 204 -13.43 -8.45 12.02
C THR A 204 -13.04 -8.30 13.50
N ALA A 205 -11.76 -8.02 13.79
CA ALA A 205 -11.29 -7.78 15.15
C ALA A 205 -11.96 -6.55 15.80
N ILE A 206 -12.12 -5.44 15.05
CA ILE A 206 -12.84 -4.26 15.52
C ILE A 206 -14.32 -4.58 15.80
N LEU A 207 -14.96 -5.39 14.95
CA LEU A 207 -16.34 -5.83 15.19
C LEU A 207 -16.47 -6.71 16.43
N PHE A 208 -15.47 -7.55 16.75
CA PHE A 208 -15.43 -8.30 18.00
C PHE A 208 -15.35 -7.37 19.21
N GLU A 209 -14.43 -6.39 19.22
CA GLU A 209 -14.35 -5.34 20.25
C GLU A 209 -15.72 -4.70 20.47
N ARG A 210 -16.39 -4.30 19.39
CA ARG A 210 -17.68 -3.59 19.50
C ARG A 210 -18.83 -4.48 19.94
N SER A 211 -18.82 -5.76 19.54
CA SER A 211 -19.88 -6.71 19.90
C SER A 211 -19.81 -7.17 21.36
N TYR A 212 -18.60 -7.26 21.94
CA TYR A 212 -18.38 -7.82 23.28
C TYR A 212 -17.67 -6.86 24.26
N ARG A 213 -17.53 -5.58 23.89
CA ARG A 213 -16.85 -4.53 24.68
C ARG A 213 -15.43 -4.96 25.08
N PHE A 214 -15.06 -4.86 26.36
CA PHE A 214 -13.73 -5.25 26.86
C PHE A 214 -13.36 -6.71 26.58
N LYS A 215 -14.31 -7.65 26.68
CA LYS A 215 -14.05 -9.07 26.32
C LYS A 215 -13.83 -9.24 24.81
N GLY A 216 -14.40 -8.34 24.02
CA GLY A 216 -14.27 -8.30 22.57
C GLY A 216 -12.85 -8.00 22.09
N ILE A 217 -12.07 -7.22 22.85
CA ILE A 217 -10.67 -6.97 22.53
C ILE A 217 -9.88 -8.28 22.53
N ALA A 218 -10.06 -9.10 23.56
CA ALA A 218 -9.42 -10.41 23.65
C ALA A 218 -9.84 -11.34 22.51
N TYR A 219 -11.14 -11.37 22.15
CA TYR A 219 -11.62 -12.15 21.01
C TYR A 219 -11.10 -11.64 19.67
N GLY A 220 -10.99 -10.33 19.48
CA GLY A 220 -10.47 -9.73 18.26
C GLY A 220 -8.98 -10.01 18.07
N ILE A 221 -8.17 -9.85 19.13
CA ILE A 221 -6.74 -10.19 19.12
C ILE A 221 -6.56 -11.69 18.89
N GLY A 222 -7.31 -12.52 19.63
CA GLY A 222 -7.26 -13.98 19.46
C GLY A 222 -7.62 -14.41 18.04
N TYR A 223 -8.66 -13.81 17.45
CA TYR A 223 -9.03 -14.06 16.06
C TYR A 223 -7.92 -13.67 15.09
N ALA A 224 -7.32 -12.48 15.26
CA ALA A 224 -6.23 -12.02 14.41
C ALA A 224 -5.02 -12.95 14.50
N ILE A 225 -4.62 -13.36 15.70
CA ILE A 225 -3.52 -14.33 15.91
C ILE A 225 -3.83 -15.66 15.21
N ILE A 226 -5.04 -16.21 15.41
CA ILE A 226 -5.43 -17.48 14.76
C ILE A 226 -5.40 -17.34 13.24
N ALA A 227 -5.94 -16.25 12.68
CA ALA A 227 -5.94 -16.01 11.24
C ALA A 227 -4.51 -15.92 10.67
N PHE A 228 -3.61 -15.20 11.35
CA PHE A 228 -2.20 -15.12 10.98
C PHE A 228 -1.51 -16.48 11.06
N VAL A 229 -1.72 -17.23 12.15
CA VAL A 229 -1.13 -18.56 12.33
C VAL A 229 -1.62 -19.52 11.26
N VAL A 230 -2.92 -19.51 10.93
CA VAL A 230 -3.50 -20.37 9.88
C VAL A 230 -2.93 -20.02 8.51
N PHE A 231 -2.80 -18.73 8.20
CA PHE A 231 -2.25 -18.29 6.91
C PHE A 231 -0.77 -18.66 6.75
N PHE A 232 0.05 -18.42 7.78
CA PHE A 232 1.48 -18.74 7.76
C PHE A 232 1.80 -20.18 8.16
N ALA A 233 0.80 -21.03 8.43
CA ALA A 233 1.01 -22.40 8.89
C ALA A 233 1.95 -23.23 7.98
N PRO A 234 1.84 -23.19 6.64
CA PRO A 234 2.72 -23.97 5.76
C PRO A 234 4.20 -23.64 6.00
N PHE A 235 4.53 -22.34 6.05
CA PHE A 235 5.89 -21.86 6.31
C PHE A 235 6.41 -22.23 7.69
N VAL A 236 5.58 -22.06 8.72
CA VAL A 236 5.96 -22.38 10.11
C VAL A 236 6.24 -23.88 10.25
N VAL A 237 5.44 -24.73 9.61
CA VAL A 237 5.63 -26.19 9.63
C VAL A 237 6.94 -26.60 8.95
N GLU A 238 7.24 -26.05 7.76
CA GLU A 238 8.50 -26.34 7.07
C GLU A 238 9.73 -25.84 7.86
N MET A 239 9.63 -24.66 8.48
CA MET A 239 10.68 -24.11 9.33
C MET A 239 10.95 -25.00 10.55
N ILE A 240 9.91 -25.47 11.25
CA ILE A 240 10.06 -26.31 12.45
C ILE A 240 10.62 -27.70 12.10
N LEU A 241 10.15 -28.29 11.01
CA LEU A 241 10.57 -29.65 10.61
C LEU A 241 11.92 -29.68 9.88
N GLY A 242 12.45 -28.51 9.48
CA GLY A 242 13.75 -28.37 8.82
C GLY A 242 13.80 -29.05 7.44
N LYS A 243 12.63 -29.25 6.82
CA LYS A 243 12.49 -29.92 5.52
C LYS A 243 11.38 -29.22 4.73
N SER A 244 11.68 -28.87 3.49
CA SER A 244 10.66 -28.45 2.53
C SER A 244 9.93 -29.70 2.03
N TYR A 245 8.69 -29.86 2.47
CA TYR A 245 7.86 -30.99 2.08
C TYR A 245 7.06 -30.69 0.81
N LEU A 246 6.76 -29.42 0.57
CA LEU A 246 5.98 -28.96 -0.57
C LEU A 246 6.89 -28.36 -1.63
N TYR A 247 6.56 -28.57 -2.90
CA TYR A 247 7.19 -27.83 -3.97
C TYR A 247 6.75 -26.35 -3.92
N PRO A 248 7.57 -25.40 -4.41
CA PRO A 248 7.22 -23.98 -4.38
C PRO A 248 5.86 -23.65 -5.00
N ILE A 249 5.47 -24.36 -6.07
CA ILE A 249 4.18 -24.18 -6.72
C ILE A 249 3.01 -24.73 -5.88
N GLU A 250 3.22 -25.83 -5.15
CA GLU A 250 2.21 -26.40 -4.25
C GLU A 250 1.99 -25.51 -3.03
N LEU A 251 3.09 -24.99 -2.49
CA LEU A 251 3.08 -24.02 -1.39
C LEU A 251 2.33 -22.75 -1.80
N PHE A 252 2.61 -22.22 -2.99
CA PHE A 252 1.89 -21.08 -3.56
C PHE A 252 0.38 -21.34 -3.70
N ILE A 253 -0.02 -22.48 -4.27
CA ILE A 253 -1.45 -22.83 -4.42
C ILE A 253 -2.11 -22.94 -3.04
N LEU A 254 -1.44 -23.56 -2.08
CA LEU A 254 -1.93 -23.70 -0.71
C LEU A 254 -2.12 -22.34 -0.03
N GLU A 255 -1.17 -21.42 -0.18
CA GLU A 255 -1.28 -20.05 0.33
C GLU A 255 -2.47 -19.30 -0.28
N VAL A 256 -2.67 -19.40 -1.61
CA VAL A 256 -3.82 -18.77 -2.27
C VAL A 256 -5.12 -19.34 -1.74
N LEU A 257 -5.20 -20.66 -1.50
CA LEU A 257 -6.38 -21.29 -0.89
C LEU A 257 -6.60 -20.79 0.54
N LEU A 258 -5.56 -20.75 1.37
CA LEU A 258 -5.64 -20.24 2.74
C LEU A 258 -6.03 -18.77 2.78
N TRP A 259 -5.52 -17.95 1.86
CA TRP A 259 -5.90 -16.55 1.69
C TRP A 259 -7.42 -16.41 1.43
N VAL A 260 -7.97 -17.20 0.50
CA VAL A 260 -9.42 -17.22 0.21
C VAL A 260 -10.21 -17.67 1.44
N VAL A 261 -9.76 -18.73 2.12
CA VAL A 261 -10.44 -19.28 3.30
C VAL A 261 -10.47 -18.27 4.45
N VAL A 262 -9.32 -17.69 4.81
CA VAL A 262 -9.22 -16.71 5.91
C VAL A 262 -10.06 -15.47 5.63
N THR A 263 -10.03 -14.97 4.39
CA THR A 263 -10.85 -13.83 3.96
C THR A 263 -12.34 -14.19 4.00
N GLY A 264 -12.73 -15.36 3.48
CA GLY A 264 -14.11 -15.83 3.48
C GLY A 264 -14.66 -16.02 4.90
N VAL A 265 -13.88 -16.59 5.81
CA VAL A 265 -14.23 -16.74 7.22
C VAL A 265 -14.35 -15.37 7.89
N SER A 266 -13.44 -14.43 7.62
CA SER A 266 -13.52 -13.05 8.15
C SER A 266 -14.82 -12.36 7.75
N ILE A 267 -15.21 -12.47 6.48
CA ILE A 267 -16.46 -11.93 5.94
C ILE A 267 -17.67 -12.59 6.62
N TRP A 268 -17.66 -13.93 6.73
CA TRP A 268 -18.75 -14.69 7.32
C TRP A 268 -18.95 -14.36 8.81
N VAL A 269 -17.87 -14.33 9.59
CA VAL A 269 -17.87 -13.94 11.01
C VAL A 269 -18.35 -12.51 11.16
N SER A 270 -17.84 -11.59 10.34
CA SER A 270 -18.28 -10.18 10.35
C SER A 270 -19.77 -10.04 10.05
N ASN A 271 -20.31 -10.79 9.08
CA ASN A 271 -21.74 -10.82 8.78
C ASN A 271 -22.56 -11.35 9.97
N TYR A 272 -22.08 -12.40 10.64
CA TYR A 272 -22.72 -12.93 11.84
C TYR A 272 -22.75 -11.87 12.96
N LEU A 273 -21.61 -11.23 13.26
CA LEU A 273 -21.51 -10.20 14.30
C LEU A 273 -22.45 -9.02 14.02
N LEU A 274 -22.46 -8.51 12.78
CA LEU A 274 -23.30 -7.39 12.37
C LEU A 274 -24.80 -7.69 12.46
N ASN A 275 -25.23 -8.92 12.20
CA ASN A 275 -26.65 -9.29 12.21
C ASN A 275 -27.15 -9.75 13.58
N LYS A 276 -26.31 -10.42 14.37
CA LYS A 276 -26.74 -11.11 15.61
C LYS A 276 -26.24 -10.47 16.90
N LYS A 277 -25.18 -9.66 16.87
CA LYS A 277 -24.54 -9.15 18.09
C LYS A 277 -24.45 -7.64 18.16
N VAL A 278 -24.33 -6.96 17.02
CA VAL A 278 -24.47 -5.50 16.97
C VAL A 278 -25.96 -5.14 17.10
N THR A 279 -26.40 -4.93 18.33
CA THR A 279 -27.74 -4.43 18.65
C THR A 279 -27.77 -2.92 18.46
N VAL A 280 -28.77 -2.45 17.70
CA VAL A 280 -29.17 -1.04 17.61
C VAL A 280 -29.88 -0.66 18.91
#